data_AF-A0A0D8Y3D0-F1
#
_entry.id   AF-A0A0D8Y3D0-F1
#
_cell.length_a   1.000
_cell.length_b   1.000
_cell.length_c   1.000
_cell.angle_alpha   90.00
_cell.angle_beta   90.00
_cell.angle_gamma   90.00
#
_symmetry.space_group_name_H-M   'P 1'
#
loop_
_entity.id
_entity.type
_entity.pdbx_description
1 polymer ?
#
loop_
_entity_poly.entity_id
_entity_poly.type
_entity_poly.pdbx_seq_one_letter_code
_entity_poly.pdbx_strand_id
1 'polypeptide(L)'
;MCAVLGILVKNEGESNFEFMLRSPNVSIICANHVSVLDHLAVDLVEPCVLPSVWDIPSVIRWCFGYLDFGARDGHAELVRRVSDYLGKNDLPVLSFPEGAITSGRVGILRFKSMHIC
;
A
#
# COMPACT_ATOMS: atom_id res chain seq x y z
N MET A 1 10.64 -14.57 -6.01
CA MET A 1 11.67 -13.50 -6.01
C MET A 1 11.41 -12.64 -7.22
N CYS A 2 11.25 -11.33 -7.04
CA CYS A 2 11.04 -10.37 -8.13
C CYS A 2 12.17 -9.34 -8.12
N ALA A 3 12.64 -8.94 -9.31
CA ALA A 3 13.70 -7.96 -9.46
C ALA A 3 13.32 -6.91 -10.51
N VAL A 4 13.28 -5.64 -10.12
CA VAL A 4 13.00 -4.51 -11.01
C VAL A 4 13.93 -3.36 -10.66
N LEU A 5 14.57 -2.77 -11.68
CA LEU A 5 15.47 -1.63 -11.53
C LEU A 5 16.61 -1.83 -10.48
N GLY A 6 17.05 -3.07 -10.30
CA GLY A 6 18.09 -3.41 -9.31
C GLY A 6 17.58 -3.60 -7.87
N ILE A 7 16.27 -3.44 -7.63
CA ILE A 7 15.62 -3.79 -6.37
C ILE A 7 15.25 -5.27 -6.42
N LEU A 8 15.82 -6.07 -5.52
CA LEU A 8 15.50 -7.49 -5.37
C LEU A 8 14.62 -7.69 -4.15
N VAL A 9 13.40 -8.20 -4.36
CA VAL A 9 12.47 -8.52 -3.28
C VAL A 9 12.41 -10.03 -3.07
N LYS A 10 12.70 -10.44 -1.84
CA LYS A 10 12.55 -11.82 -1.38
C LYS A 10 11.36 -11.90 -0.43
N ASN A 11 10.44 -12.80 -0.73
CA ASN A 11 9.36 -13.18 0.18
C ASN A 11 9.76 -14.48 0.88
N GLU A 12 9.69 -14.51 2.21
CA GLU A 12 10.05 -15.67 3.05
C GLU A 12 8.85 -16.29 3.79
N GLY A 13 7.62 -15.82 3.53
CA GLY A 13 6.39 -16.46 4.02
C GLY A 13 5.85 -17.55 3.07
N GLU A 14 4.88 -18.36 3.53
CA GLU A 14 4.03 -19.13 2.59
C GLU A 14 3.60 -18.17 1.49
N SER A 15 3.79 -18.56 0.22
CA SER A 15 3.59 -17.67 -0.93
C SER A 15 2.29 -16.89 -0.74
N ASN A 16 2.40 -15.58 -0.54
CA ASN A 16 1.23 -14.70 -0.34
C ASN A 16 0.24 -14.84 -1.52
N PHE A 17 0.74 -15.22 -2.71
CA PHE A 17 -0.04 -15.70 -3.84
C PHE A 17 -0.99 -16.86 -3.51
N GLU A 18 -0.54 -17.88 -2.77
CA GLU A 18 -1.39 -18.99 -2.28
C GLU A 18 -2.31 -18.55 -1.14
N PHE A 19 -1.86 -17.63 -0.28
CA PHE A 19 -2.70 -17.03 0.77
C PHE A 19 -3.86 -16.18 0.19
N MET A 20 -3.62 -15.43 -0.89
CA MET A 20 -4.64 -14.67 -1.64
C MET A 20 -5.56 -15.58 -2.45
N LEU A 21 -5.03 -16.63 -3.09
CA LEU A 21 -5.88 -17.67 -3.72
C LEU A 21 -6.81 -18.34 -2.70
N ARG A 22 -6.39 -18.47 -1.44
CA ARG A 22 -7.19 -18.99 -0.33
C ARG A 22 -8.09 -17.93 0.32
N SER A 23 -7.77 -16.65 0.16
CA SER A 23 -8.46 -15.51 0.78
C SER A 23 -8.88 -14.49 -0.29
N PRO A 24 -9.90 -14.79 -1.10
CA PRO A 24 -10.36 -13.90 -2.19
C PRO A 24 -10.95 -12.56 -1.72
N ASN A 25 -11.02 -12.32 -0.41
CA ASN A 25 -11.64 -11.12 0.19
C ASN A 25 -10.62 -10.22 0.91
N VAL A 26 -9.33 -10.29 0.57
CA VAL A 26 -8.34 -9.38 1.15
C VAL A 26 -8.49 -8.02 0.48
N SER A 27 -9.07 -7.07 1.22
CA SER A 27 -9.34 -5.73 0.74
C SER A 27 -8.21 -4.74 1.06
N ILE A 28 -7.42 -4.99 2.10
CA ILE A 28 -6.39 -4.05 2.57
C ILE A 28 -5.10 -4.80 2.91
N ILE A 29 -3.97 -4.32 2.38
CA ILE A 29 -2.62 -4.75 2.76
C ILE A 29 -2.04 -3.71 3.70
N CYS A 30 -1.61 -4.14 4.90
CA CYS A 30 -0.96 -3.28 5.87
C CYS A 30 0.53 -3.58 5.92
N ALA A 31 1.37 -2.57 5.70
CA ALA A 31 2.82 -2.68 5.77
C ALA A 31 3.42 -1.57 6.63
N ASN A 32 4.62 -1.82 7.17
CA ASN A 32 5.44 -0.78 7.77
C ASN A 32 5.98 0.17 6.70
N HIS A 33 6.28 1.42 7.08
CA HIS A 33 6.78 2.43 6.15
C HIS A 33 8.17 2.94 6.54
N VAL A 34 9.20 2.27 6.04
CA VAL A 34 10.61 2.59 6.27
C VAL A 34 11.20 3.42 5.12
N SER A 35 10.65 3.30 3.91
CA SER A 35 11.15 4.03 2.74
C SER A 35 10.07 4.29 1.69
N VAL A 36 10.33 5.25 0.81
CA VAL A 36 9.48 5.49 -0.38
C VAL A 36 9.47 4.27 -1.32
N LEU A 37 10.53 3.45 -1.29
CA LEU A 37 10.63 2.24 -2.10
C LEU A 37 9.73 1.10 -1.61
N ASP A 38 9.15 1.21 -0.41
CA ASP A 38 8.28 0.17 0.14
C ASP A 38 7.03 -0.03 -0.72
N HIS A 39 6.52 1.06 -1.32
CA HIS A 39 5.43 1.00 -2.30
C HIS A 39 5.78 0.06 -3.46
N LEU A 40 6.98 0.20 -4.03
CA LEU A 40 7.45 -0.63 -5.14
C LEU A 40 7.78 -2.05 -4.67
N ALA A 41 8.37 -2.20 -3.48
CA ALA A 41 8.72 -3.51 -2.95
C ALA A 41 7.48 -4.39 -2.73
N VAL A 42 6.39 -3.82 -2.22
CA VAL A 42 5.12 -4.53 -2.02
C VAL A 42 4.45 -4.82 -3.35
N ASP A 43 4.34 -3.84 -4.25
CA ASP A 43 3.70 -4.01 -5.57
C ASP A 43 4.38 -5.09 -6.44
N LEU A 44 5.71 -5.25 -6.29
CA LEU A 44 6.47 -6.31 -6.98
C LEU A 44 6.18 -7.72 -6.48
N VAL A 45 5.69 -7.86 -5.25
CA VAL A 45 5.36 -9.16 -4.65
C VAL A 45 3.88 -9.44 -4.80
N GLU A 46 3.06 -8.44 -4.48
CA GLU A 46 1.59 -8.50 -4.55
C GLU A 46 1.05 -7.27 -5.29
N PRO A 47 0.38 -7.45 -6.45
CA PRO A 47 -0.25 -6.35 -7.16
C PRO A 47 -1.26 -5.65 -6.26
N CYS A 48 -1.02 -4.37 -5.99
CA CYS A 48 -1.86 -3.62 -5.07
C CYS A 48 -2.06 -2.18 -5.54
N VAL A 49 -3.12 -1.57 -5.04
CA VAL A 49 -3.44 -0.19 -5.33
C VAL A 49 -2.67 0.70 -4.36
N LEU A 50 -1.85 1.57 -4.94
CA LEU A 50 -1.04 2.52 -4.21
C LEU A 50 -1.83 3.83 -4.05
N PRO A 51 -2.30 4.18 -2.84
CA PRO A 51 -2.92 5.48 -2.62
C PRO A 51 -1.87 6.59 -2.79
N SER A 52 -2.20 7.62 -3.57
CA SER A 52 -1.38 8.81 -3.74
C SER A 52 -1.44 9.69 -2.49
N VAL A 53 -0.77 9.28 -1.43
CA VAL A 53 -0.66 10.08 -0.18
C VAL A 53 0.44 11.14 -0.27
N TRP A 54 1.39 10.95 -1.20
CA TRP A 54 2.52 11.84 -1.43
C TRP A 54 2.25 12.86 -2.54
N ASP A 55 2.86 14.04 -2.44
CA ASP A 55 2.87 15.05 -3.51
C ASP A 55 3.92 14.67 -4.57
N ILE A 56 3.73 13.53 -5.21
CA ILE A 56 4.60 13.04 -6.29
C ILE A 56 4.24 13.73 -7.61
N PRO A 57 5.24 14.07 -8.44
CA PRO A 57 5.02 14.58 -9.79
C PRO A 57 4.05 13.68 -10.59
N SER A 58 3.18 14.31 -11.38
CA SER A 58 2.11 13.64 -12.14
C SER A 58 2.62 12.53 -13.07
N VAL A 59 3.83 12.66 -13.59
CA VAL A 59 4.49 11.63 -14.42
C VAL A 59 4.78 10.36 -13.60
N ILE A 60 5.34 10.53 -12.40
CA ILE A 60 5.65 9.40 -11.50
C ILE A 60 4.35 8.74 -11.05
N ARG A 61 3.34 9.55 -10.71
CA ARG A 61 2.00 9.05 -10.35
C ARG A 61 1.41 8.15 -11.43
N TRP A 62 1.52 8.56 -12.70
CA TRP A 62 1.05 7.78 -13.85
C TRP A 62 1.88 6.51 -14.08
N CYS A 63 3.21 6.61 -14.05
CA CYS A 63 4.11 5.48 -14.29
C CYS A 63 3.92 4.33 -13.29
N PHE A 64 3.60 4.63 -12.04
CA PHE A 64 3.42 3.64 -10.97
C PHE A 64 1.94 3.35 -10.65
N GLY A 65 0.99 3.89 -11.42
CA GLY A 65 -0.44 3.59 -11.23
C GLY A 65 -1.04 4.08 -9.91
N TYR A 66 -0.47 5.12 -9.29
CA TYR A 66 -1.00 5.66 -8.04
C TYR A 66 -2.39 6.26 -8.23
N LEU A 67 -3.32 5.86 -7.37
CA LEU A 67 -4.70 6.34 -7.37
C LEU A 67 -4.89 7.43 -6.32
N ASP A 68 -5.47 8.56 -6.73
CA ASP A 68 -5.75 9.66 -5.84
C ASP A 68 -7.10 9.47 -5.15
N PHE A 69 -7.04 9.02 -3.89
CA PHE A 69 -8.22 8.86 -3.05
C PHE A 69 -8.59 10.13 -2.29
N GLY A 70 -8.09 11.30 -2.66
CA GLY A 70 -8.43 12.55 -1.98
C GLY A 70 -7.81 12.63 -0.58
N ALA A 71 -6.61 12.07 -0.39
CA ALA A 71 -5.87 12.20 0.87
C ALA A 71 -5.66 13.68 1.28
N ARG A 72 -5.66 14.59 0.29
CA ARG A 72 -5.60 16.05 0.46
C ARG A 72 -6.90 16.67 0.98
N ASP A 73 -8.03 16.06 0.65
CA ASP A 73 -9.38 16.51 1.04
C ASP A 73 -9.71 16.13 2.50
N GLY A 74 -8.97 15.16 3.05
CA GLY A 74 -9.01 14.76 4.45
C GLY A 74 -9.17 13.25 4.63
N HIS A 75 -8.87 12.77 5.85
CA HIS A 75 -8.91 11.34 6.18
C HIS A 75 -10.31 10.73 5.97
N ALA A 76 -11.38 11.47 6.24
CA ALA A 76 -12.75 10.98 6.04
C ALA A 76 -13.07 10.71 4.56
N GLU A 77 -12.63 11.59 3.66
CA GLU A 77 -12.84 11.41 2.22
C GLU A 77 -11.97 10.29 1.66
N LEU A 78 -10.73 10.16 2.16
CA LEU A 78 -9.85 9.04 1.87
C LEU A 78 -10.51 7.70 2.20
N VAL A 79 -11.02 7.55 3.43
CA VAL A 79 -11.71 6.32 3.87
C VAL A 79 -12.93 6.04 2.99
N ARG A 80 -13.74 7.08 2.70
CA ARG A 80 -14.94 6.96 1.89
C ARG A 80 -14.64 6.46 0.48
N ARG A 81 -13.65 7.07 -0.21
CA ARG A 81 -13.28 6.66 -1.57
C ARG A 81 -12.60 5.31 -1.62
N VAL A 82 -11.79 4.96 -0.61
CA VAL A 82 -11.21 3.63 -0.49
C VAL A 82 -12.31 2.58 -0.29
N SER A 83 -13.28 2.83 0.58
CA SER A 83 -14.42 1.93 0.79
C SER A 83 -15.25 1.75 -0.50
N ASP A 84 -15.54 2.84 -1.21
CA ASP A 84 -16.22 2.80 -2.52
C ASP A 84 -15.43 2.00 -3.57
N TYR A 85 -14.09 2.07 -3.53
CA TYR A 85 -13.20 1.36 -4.44
C TYR A 85 -13.18 -0.14 -4.16
N LEU A 86 -13.03 -0.50 -2.88
CA LEU A 86 -13.02 -1.89 -2.41
C LEU A 86 -14.38 -2.58 -2.63
N GLY A 87 -15.48 -1.84 -2.62
CA GLY A 87 -16.80 -2.36 -2.99
C GLY A 87 -16.98 -2.67 -4.48
N LYS A 88 -16.06 -2.24 -5.35
CA LYS A 88 -16.17 -2.33 -6.81
C LYS A 88 -15.02 -3.08 -7.48
N ASN A 89 -13.89 -3.24 -6.80
CA ASN A 89 -12.66 -3.80 -7.35
C ASN A 89 -12.08 -4.84 -6.39
N ASP A 90 -11.50 -5.90 -6.94
CA ASP A 90 -10.89 -6.99 -6.16
C ASP A 90 -9.41 -6.75 -5.83
N LEU A 91 -8.84 -5.62 -6.28
CA LEU A 91 -7.45 -5.26 -6.01
C LEU A 91 -7.31 -4.68 -4.60
N PRO A 92 -6.41 -5.22 -3.76
CA PRO A 92 -6.22 -4.73 -2.41
C PRO A 92 -5.59 -3.35 -2.40
N VAL A 93 -5.94 -2.53 -1.41
CA VAL A 93 -5.34 -1.21 -1.20
C VAL A 93 -4.20 -1.31 -0.19
N LEU A 94 -3.04 -0.76 -0.55
CA LEU A 94 -1.88 -0.70 0.34
C LEU A 94 -2.02 0.46 1.34
N SER A 95 -1.88 0.16 2.63
CA SER A 95 -1.95 1.13 3.71
C SER A 95 -0.73 1.05 4.63
N PHE A 96 -0.25 2.23 5.02
CA PHE A 96 0.83 2.42 5.97
C PHE A 96 0.27 3.06 7.25
N PRO A 97 -0.10 2.26 8.27
CA PRO A 97 -0.77 2.76 9.48
C PRO A 97 0.14 3.66 10.34
N GLU A 98 1.44 3.66 10.09
CA GLU A 98 2.42 4.56 10.72
C GLU A 98 2.21 6.04 10.31
N GLY A 99 1.67 6.28 9.12
CA GLY A 99 1.38 7.62 8.58
C GLY A 99 2.60 8.49 8.28
N ALA A 100 3.82 8.02 8.53
CA ALA A 100 5.07 8.67 8.19
C ALA A 100 6.18 7.63 8.01
N ILE A 101 7.25 8.01 7.31
CA ILE A 101 8.42 7.16 7.15
C ILE A 101 9.19 7.07 8.47
N THR A 102 9.36 5.87 9.00
CA THR A 102 10.21 5.57 10.15
C THR A 102 11.64 5.24 9.70
N SER A 103 12.63 5.51 10.56
CA SER A 103 14.00 5.03 10.31
C SER A 103 14.12 3.50 10.39
N GLY A 104 13.17 2.82 11.04
CA GLY A 104 13.18 1.37 11.28
C GLY A 104 14.35 0.84 12.14
N ARG A 105 15.30 1.70 12.55
CA ARG A 105 16.54 1.29 13.23
C ARG A 105 16.39 1.07 14.73
N VAL A 106 15.50 1.82 15.38
CA VAL A 106 15.34 1.82 16.85
C VAL A 106 13.91 1.42 17.26
N GLY A 107 12.97 1.41 16.31
CA GLY A 107 11.57 1.03 16.52
C GLY A 107 10.68 1.41 15.34
N ILE A 108 9.42 0.95 15.41
CA ILE A 108 8.34 1.26 14.46
C ILE A 108 7.47 2.35 15.08
N LEU A 109 6.91 3.25 14.26
CA LEU A 109 6.00 4.26 14.79
C LEU A 109 4.70 3.63 15.29
N ARG A 110 4.07 4.29 16.25
CA ARG A 110 2.77 3.84 16.76
C ARG A 110 1.74 3.93 15.64
N PHE A 111 1.07 2.81 15.40
CA PHE A 111 -0.01 2.75 14.41
C PHE A 111 -1.13 3.70 14.83
N LYS A 112 -1.53 4.58 13.91
CA LYS A 112 -2.72 5.41 14.10
C LYS A 112 -3.95 4.51 13.90
N SER A 113 -5.01 4.78 14.66
CA SER A 113 -6.28 4.09 14.45
C SER A 113 -6.83 4.50 13.08
N MET A 114 -6.74 3.59 12.10
CA MET A 114 -7.42 3.72 10.82
C MET A 114 -8.81 3.11 10.96
N HIS A 115 -9.82 3.97 11.15
CA HIS A 115 -11.21 3.58 10.98
C HIS A 115 -11.50 3.50 9.47
N ILE A 116 -11.18 2.36 8.86
CA ILE A 116 -11.69 1.96 7.55
C ILE A 116 -12.69 0.82 7.83
N CYS A 117 -13.89 1.20 8.26
CA CYS A 117 -15.03 0.29 8.47
C CYS A 117 -16.28 0.99 7.96
#